data_AF-A0A9D4DPZ1-F1
#
_entry.id   AF-A0A9D4DPZ1-F1
#
_cell.length_a   1.000
_cell.length_b   1.000
_cell.length_c   1.000
_cell.angle_alpha   90.00
_cell.angle_beta   90.00
_cell.angle_gamma   90.00
#
_symmetry.space_group_name_H-M   'P 1'
#
loop_
_entity.id
_entity.type
_entity.pdbx_description
1 polymer ?
#
loop_
_entity_poly.entity_id
_entity_poly.type
_entity_poly.pdbx_seq_one_letter_code
_entity_poly.pdbx_strand_id
1 'polypeptide(L)' 'MVRREWKHLSGTGCQMFEQFPPEVVEKRRKLVPKMKDAKKEGKRSWIVYDTLYVDGKPVKQ' A
#
# COMPACT_ATOMS: atom_id res chain seq x y z
N MET A 1 -18.15 5.35 -2.40
CA MET A 1 -16.72 4.96 -2.53
C MET A 1 -15.89 6.07 -1.89
N VAL A 2 -15.27 5.80 -0.74
CA VAL A 2 -14.62 6.80 0.15
C VAL A 2 -13.62 7.68 -0.60
N ARG A 3 -12.89 7.14 -1.58
CA ARG A 3 -11.96 7.90 -2.44
C ARG A 3 -12.55 9.05 -3.23
N ARG A 4 -13.88 9.18 -3.44
CA ARG A 4 -14.44 10.28 -4.24
C ARG A 4 -14.34 11.63 -3.54
N GLU A 5 -14.26 11.64 -2.21
CA GLU A 5 -14.36 12.86 -1.40
C GLU A 5 -12.99 13.47 -1.04
N TRP A 6 -11.88 12.85 -1.47
CA TRP A 6 -10.53 13.32 -1.17
C TRP A 6 -10.25 14.76 -1.63
N LYS A 7 -10.94 15.21 -2.68
CA LYS A 7 -10.83 16.58 -3.21
C LYS A 7 -11.25 17.63 -2.18
N HIS A 8 -12.14 17.28 -1.24
CA HIS A 8 -12.57 18.18 -0.17
C HIS A 8 -11.58 18.23 1.00
N LEU A 9 -10.58 17.33 1.02
CA LEU A 9 -9.55 17.25 2.06
C LEU A 9 -8.23 17.92 1.60
N SER A 10 -8.17 18.49 0.39
CA SER A 10 -6.97 19.17 -0.11
C SER A 10 -6.61 20.37 0.78
N GLY A 11 -5.40 20.39 1.34
CA GLY A 11 -4.94 21.43 2.26
C GLY A 11 -5.14 21.10 3.75
N THR A 12 -5.83 20.01 4.08
CA THR A 12 -5.90 19.48 5.45
C THR A 12 -4.83 18.41 5.67
N GLY A 13 -4.26 18.32 6.89
CA GLY A 13 -3.30 17.28 7.25
C GLY A 13 -3.88 15.86 7.35
N CYS A 14 -5.13 15.67 6.92
CA CYS A 14 -5.85 14.41 7.00
C CYS A 14 -5.47 13.50 5.83
N GLN A 15 -4.93 12.32 6.16
CA GLN A 15 -4.68 11.26 5.19
C GLN A 15 -5.86 10.29 5.20
N MET A 16 -6.47 10.08 4.03
CA MET A 16 -7.58 9.15 3.89
C MET A 16 -7.07 7.79 3.44
N PHE A 17 -7.18 6.80 4.33
CA PHE A 17 -6.83 5.41 4.03
C PHE A 17 -8.05 4.64 3.55
N GLU A 18 -7.85 3.79 2.56
CA GLU A 18 -8.89 2.85 2.14
C GLU A 18 -9.09 1.81 3.24
N GLN A 19 -10.33 1.65 3.69
CA GLN A 19 -10.67 0.57 4.62
C GLN A 19 -10.69 -0.74 3.85
N PHE A 20 -9.75 -1.62 4.18
CA PHE A 20 -9.70 -2.97 3.66
C PHE A 20 -10.31 -3.94 4.67
N PRO A 21 -10.85 -5.08 4.21
CA PRO A 21 -11.19 -6.20 5.08
C PRO A 21 -9.99 -6.59 5.98
N PRO A 22 -10.25 -7.08 7.21
CA PRO A 22 -9.19 -7.39 8.17
C PRO A 22 -8.14 -8.38 7.60
N GLU A 23 -8.57 -9.36 6.81
CA GLU A 23 -7.68 -10.34 6.18
C GLU A 23 -6.67 -9.71 5.21
N VAL A 24 -7.08 -8.64 4.51
CA VAL A 24 -6.20 -7.88 3.61
C VAL A 24 -5.23 -7.04 4.42
N VAL A 25 -5.68 -6.43 5.52
CA VAL A 25 -4.81 -5.65 6.42
C VAL A 25 -3.70 -6.53 7.00
N GLU A 26 -4.04 -7.74 7.45
CA GLU A 26 -3.07 -8.71 7.98
C GLU A 26 -2.03 -9.13 6.92
N LYS A 27 -2.48 -9.44 5.69
CA LYS A 27 -1.55 -9.74 4.58
C LYS A 27 -0.62 -8.57 4.30
N ARG A 28 -1.16 -7.34 4.23
CA ARG A 28 -0.36 -6.13 3.99
C ARG A 28 0.68 -5.92 5.09
N ARG A 29 0.34 -6.13 6.36
CA ARG A 29 1.29 -6.02 7.48
C ARG A 29 2.53 -6.90 7.28
N LYS A 30 2.36 -8.11 6.74
CA LYS A 30 3.47 -9.03 6.41
C LYS A 30 4.30 -8.58 5.21
N LEU A 31 3.72 -7.83 4.28
CA LEU A 31 4.38 -7.35 3.06
C LEU A 31 5.13 -6.03 3.24
N VAL A 32 4.73 -5.20 4.20
CA VAL A 32 5.36 -3.89 4.45
C VAL A 32 6.86 -3.99 4.74
N PRO A 33 7.36 -4.94 5.56
CA PRO A 33 8.80 -5.12 5.75
C PRO A 33 9.53 -5.44 4.44
N LYS A 34 9.05 -6.42 3.66
CA LYS A 34 9.62 -6.79 2.36
C LYS A 34 9.64 -5.63 1.37
N MET A 35 8.58 -4.81 1.36
CA MET A 35 8.53 -3.58 0.57
C MET A 35 9.61 -2.59 0.99
N LYS A 36 9.80 -2.36 2.30
CA LYS A 36 10.82 -1.47 2.84
C LYS A 36 12.22 -1.94 2.50
N ASP A 37 12.48 -3.25 2.58
CA ASP A 37 13.78 -3.81 2.22
C ASP A 37 14.07 -3.67 0.73
N ALA A 38 13.09 -3.96 -0.14
CA ALA A 38 13.22 -3.68 -1.57
C ALA A 38 13.48 -2.19 -1.87
N LYS A 39 12.88 -1.26 -1.11
CA LYS A 39 13.19 0.18 -1.26
C LYS A 39 14.62 0.52 -0.82
N LYS A 40 15.11 -0.09 0.27
CA LYS A 40 16.51 0.08 0.71
C LYS A 40 17.50 -0.43 -0.34
N GLU A 41 17.15 -1.48 -1.06
CA GLU A 41 17.93 -2.02 -2.19
C GLU A 41 17.84 -1.15 -3.46
N GLY A 42 17.10 -0.03 -3.44
CA GLY A 42 16.92 0.85 -4.59
C GLY A 42 15.88 0.37 -5.61
N LYS A 43 15.12 -0.68 -5.30
CA LYS A 43 14.08 -1.23 -6.19
C LYS A 43 12.78 -0.44 -6.07
N ARG A 44 12.03 -0.37 -7.17
CA ARG A 44 10.70 0.26 -7.16
C ARG A 44 9.69 -0.72 -6.60
N SER A 45 9.22 -0.50 -5.36
CA SER A 45 8.25 -1.38 -4.71
C SER A 45 7.00 -0.67 -4.20
N TRP A 46 5.84 -1.32 -4.38
CA TRP A 46 4.53 -0.86 -3.92
C TRP A 46 3.59 -2.03 -3.66
N ILE A 47 2.61 -1.84 -2.76
CA ILE A 47 1.58 -2.84 -2.45
C ILE A 47 0.26 -2.40 -3.06
N VAL A 48 -0.35 -3.25 -3.89
CA VAL A 48 -1.70 -3.08 -4.42
C VAL A 48 -2.59 -4.15 -3.78
N TYR A 49 -3.68 -3.73 -3.15
CA TYR A 49 -4.58 -4.61 -2.40
C TYR A 49 -3.82 -5.47 -1.36
N ASP A 50 -3.54 -6.74 -1.65
CA ASP A 50 -2.77 -7.68 -0.82
C ASP A 50 -1.50 -8.23 -1.52
N THR A 51 -1.07 -7.63 -2.64
CA THR A 51 0.06 -8.09 -3.45
C THR A 51 1.18 -7.05 -3.45
N LEU A 52 2.42 -7.51 -3.19
CA LEU A 52 3.62 -6.69 -3.30
C LEU A 52 4.18 -6.76 -4.71
N TYR A 53 4.46 -5.61 -5.32
CA TYR A 53 5.18 -5.50 -6.57
C TYR A 53 6.59 -4.97 -6.30
N VAL A 54 7.59 -5.58 -6.95
CA VAL A 54 8.98 -5.12 -6.97
C VAL A 54 9.44 -5.07 -8.42
N ASP A 55 9.88 -3.89 -8.87
CA ASP A 55 10.26 -3.60 -10.25
C ASP A 55 9.18 -4.03 -11.27
N GLY A 56 7.91 -3.80 -10.90
CA GLY A 56 6.74 -4.13 -11.70
C GLY A 56 6.35 -5.61 -11.68
N LYS A 57 7.09 -6.49 -10.99
CA LYS A 57 6.77 -7.92 -10.90
C LYS A 57 6.09 -8.25 -9.57
N PRO A 58 5.00 -9.04 -9.58
CA PRO A 58 4.35 -9.47 -8.35
C PRO A 58 5.26 -10.46 -7.60
N VAL A 59 5.55 -10.13 -6.34
CA VAL A 59 6.23 -11.03 -5.41
C VAL A 59 5.17 -11.97 -4.85
N LYS A 60 5.16 -13.20 -5.33
CA LYS A 60 4.36 -14.28 -4.73
C LYS A 60 4.93 -14.60 -3.34
N GLN A 61 4.03 -14.81 -2.37
CA GLN A 61 4.42 -15.21 -1.01
C GLN A 61 4.98 -16.63 -0.99
#